data_AF-A0A8S3FIL0-F1
#
_entry.id   AF-A0A8S3FIL0-F1
#
_cell.length_a   1.000
_cell.length_b   1.000
_cell.length_c   1.000
_cell.angle_alpha   90.00
_cell.angle_beta   90.00
_cell.angle_gamma   90.00
#
_symmetry.space_group_name_H-M   'P 1'
#
loop_
_entity.id
_entity.type
_entity.pdbx_description
1 polymer ?
#
loop_
_entity_poly.entity_id
_entity_poly.type
_entity_poly.pdbx_seq_one_letter_code
_entity_poly.pdbx_strand_id
1 'polypeptide(L)'
;MKGLELDQEETNRTYLFVTSIDNNQSIAKQSFDYATIDQQPDDILSSHISRWNDVWSNGRIDIEGDNQLQRQINSAFYYILSSLPPLSTKSESKQFYGLSPGTLSRGGHSGEDYGGHSFWDTETWMFPSVLLFYPTLAKEILSYRIALRDSAAYNARLFGYEGWRFPWESARTGVDVTPACCPEGRLYEIHITGDIAFAARQYISATNDQNWLLNELGGELIYETARFWGSRAIYNNERKQYEILAVLPPDEDAYPFKNNSVYTNAIASLSIQLANYVSCITNRTIPPKWLDIASNLYFPFDNSTKTYLEYEGFNLKHTTIKQADVVLLGFPLMWPMSDEVRQNDLLAYEPLTRADGPAMTWSMYSIGFTELGDYDKADQLFR
;
A
#
# COMPACT_ATOMS: atom_id res chain seq x y z
N MET A 1 -21.07 -7.66 34.69
CA MET A 1 -20.54 -9.03 34.52
C MET A 1 -20.03 -9.48 35.89
N LYS A 2 -20.48 -10.63 36.41
CA LYS A 2 -19.77 -11.28 37.52
C LYS A 2 -18.36 -11.62 37.01
N GLY A 3 -17.33 -11.35 37.82
CA GLY A 3 -15.94 -11.67 37.46
C GLY A 3 -15.79 -13.16 37.16
N LEU A 4 -14.87 -13.50 36.26
CA LEU A 4 -14.48 -14.88 35.98
C LEU A 4 -13.61 -15.35 37.15
N GLU A 5 -14.23 -15.84 38.21
CA GLU A 5 -13.55 -16.47 39.35
C GLU A 5 -13.62 -17.99 39.22
N LEU A 6 -12.50 -18.66 39.52
CA LEU A 6 -12.43 -20.12 39.65
C LEU A 6 -12.98 -20.52 41.01
N ASP A 7 -13.68 -21.66 41.06
CA ASP A 7 -14.08 -22.24 42.34
C ASP A 7 -12.84 -22.75 43.11
N GLN A 8 -12.93 -22.91 44.44
CA GLN A 8 -11.78 -23.25 45.30
C GLN A 8 -11.01 -24.54 44.90
N GLU A 9 -11.66 -25.43 44.15
CA GLU A 9 -11.08 -26.70 43.67
C GLU A 9 -10.66 -26.67 42.19
N GLU A 10 -10.97 -25.61 41.45
CA GLU A 10 -10.61 -25.48 40.04
C GLU A 10 -9.22 -24.85 39.87
N THR A 11 -8.35 -25.50 39.10
CA THR A 11 -7.03 -24.95 38.73
C THR A 11 -7.04 -24.22 37.40
N ASN A 12 -8.04 -24.47 36.55
CA ASN A 12 -8.29 -23.77 35.30
C ASN A 12 -9.79 -23.86 34.93
N ARG A 13 -10.25 -22.93 34.10
CA ARG A 13 -11.58 -22.98 33.46
C ARG A 13 -11.45 -22.35 32.08
N THR A 14 -11.95 -23.04 31.07
CA THR A 14 -11.86 -22.60 29.67
C THR A 14 -13.23 -22.16 29.18
N TYR A 15 -13.30 -20.98 28.57
CA TYR A 15 -14.51 -20.44 27.94
C TYR A 15 -14.29 -20.38 26.44
N LEU A 16 -15.17 -21.02 25.67
CA LEU A 16 -15.15 -20.95 24.22
C LEU A 16 -16.24 -19.98 23.73
N PHE A 17 -15.83 -18.95 22.99
CA PHE A 17 -16.73 -18.03 22.31
C PHE A 17 -16.58 -18.26 20.81
N VAL A 18 -17.65 -18.71 20.16
CA VAL A 18 -17.67 -18.93 18.71
C VAL A 18 -18.54 -17.87 18.07
N THR A 19 -17.98 -17.19 17.07
CA THR A 19 -18.72 -16.26 16.21
C THR A 19 -18.46 -16.65 14.76
N SER A 20 -19.52 -16.66 13.96
CA SER A 20 -19.46 -16.90 12.52
C SER A 20 -20.23 -15.80 11.81
N ILE A 21 -19.58 -15.16 10.83
CA ILE A 21 -20.13 -14.02 10.09
C ILE A 21 -19.92 -14.29 8.60
N ASP A 22 -21.00 -14.24 7.83
CA ASP A 22 -20.97 -14.32 6.39
C ASP A 22 -22.20 -13.60 5.81
N ASN A 23 -22.14 -13.12 4.57
CA ASN A 23 -23.29 -12.51 3.90
C ASN A 23 -24.34 -13.54 3.41
N ASN A 24 -24.04 -14.83 3.52
CA ASN A 24 -24.89 -15.98 3.25
C ASN A 24 -25.11 -16.77 4.54
N GLN A 25 -26.37 -16.81 4.99
CA GLN A 25 -26.76 -17.45 6.24
C GLN A 25 -26.40 -18.95 6.29
N SER A 26 -26.48 -19.66 5.17
CA SER A 26 -26.16 -21.10 5.12
C SER A 26 -24.68 -21.36 5.37
N ILE A 27 -23.80 -20.51 4.81
CA ILE A 27 -22.34 -20.61 5.01
C ILE A 27 -21.98 -20.22 6.45
N ALA A 28 -22.58 -19.15 6.98
CA ALA A 28 -22.38 -18.75 8.37
C ALA A 28 -22.76 -19.88 9.33
N LYS A 29 -23.91 -20.53 9.09
CA LYS A 29 -24.38 -21.66 9.90
C LYS A 29 -23.45 -22.87 9.79
N GLN A 30 -23.08 -23.27 8.58
CA GLN A 30 -22.16 -24.40 8.37
C GLN A 30 -20.81 -24.17 9.09
N SER A 31 -20.28 -22.96 9.03
CA SER A 31 -19.02 -22.60 9.70
C SER A 31 -19.16 -22.60 11.23
N PHE A 32 -20.32 -22.17 11.74
CA PHE A 32 -20.62 -22.22 13.18
C PHE A 32 -20.77 -23.66 13.68
N ASP A 33 -21.49 -24.50 12.95
CA ASP A 33 -21.69 -25.91 13.28
C ASP A 33 -20.33 -26.64 13.26
N TYR A 34 -19.48 -26.39 12.27
CA TYR A 34 -18.11 -26.92 12.23
C TYR A 34 -17.27 -26.51 13.46
N ALA A 35 -17.33 -25.24 13.83
CA ALA A 35 -16.57 -24.72 14.97
C ALA A 35 -17.09 -25.20 16.34
N THR A 36 -18.35 -25.62 16.43
CA THR A 36 -18.99 -26.02 17.71
C THR A 36 -19.15 -27.54 17.89
N ILE A 37 -19.26 -28.31 16.80
CA ILE A 37 -19.47 -29.76 16.85
C ILE A 37 -18.13 -30.52 16.79
N ASP A 38 -17.14 -30.01 16.04
CA ASP A 38 -15.95 -30.79 15.65
C ASP A 38 -14.64 -30.35 16.35
N GLN A 39 -14.68 -29.48 17.37
CA GLN A 39 -13.48 -28.91 17.98
C GLN A 39 -13.56 -28.87 19.52
N GLN A 40 -12.66 -29.55 20.23
CA GLN A 40 -12.40 -29.29 21.65
C GLN A 40 -11.42 -28.11 21.82
N PRO A 41 -11.42 -27.37 22.95
CA PRO A 41 -10.53 -26.22 23.13
C PRO A 41 -9.03 -26.52 22.94
N ASP A 42 -8.56 -27.68 23.43
CA ASP A 42 -7.16 -28.10 23.26
C ASP A 42 -6.82 -28.42 21.80
N ASP A 43 -7.79 -28.92 21.03
CA ASP A 43 -7.65 -29.15 19.58
C ASP A 43 -7.54 -27.82 18.83
N ILE A 44 -8.28 -26.78 19.25
CA ILE A 44 -8.23 -25.44 18.66
C ILE A 44 -6.85 -24.82 18.86
N LEU A 45 -6.30 -24.86 20.08
CA LEU A 45 -4.97 -24.31 20.36
C LEU A 45 -3.89 -25.08 19.59
N SER A 46 -3.96 -26.41 19.58
CA SER A 46 -3.00 -27.25 18.86
C SER A 46 -3.05 -27.00 17.35
N SER A 47 -4.26 -26.87 16.79
CA SER A 47 -4.48 -26.51 15.38
C SER A 47 -3.94 -25.11 15.05
N HIS A 48 -4.19 -24.12 15.92
CA HIS A 48 -3.66 -22.77 15.79
C HIS A 48 -2.13 -22.74 15.78
N ILE A 49 -1.49 -23.43 16.73
CA ILE A 49 -0.03 -23.52 16.82
C ILE A 49 0.54 -24.20 15.56
N SER A 50 -0.05 -25.32 15.15
CA SER A 50 0.35 -26.00 13.90
C SER A 50 0.26 -25.05 12.72
N ARG A 51 -0.80 -24.24 12.65
CA ARG A 51 -0.99 -23.33 11.53
C ARG A 51 0.01 -22.19 11.51
N TRP A 52 0.34 -21.62 12.66
CA TRP A 52 1.39 -20.60 12.75
C TRP A 52 2.78 -21.17 12.45
N ASN A 53 3.04 -22.43 12.82
CA ASN A 53 4.28 -23.09 12.43
C ASN A 53 4.40 -23.22 10.90
N ASP A 54 3.31 -23.52 10.19
CA ASP A 54 3.31 -23.51 8.72
C ASP A 54 3.66 -22.13 8.16
N VAL A 55 3.07 -21.08 8.72
CA VAL A 55 3.36 -19.68 8.34
C VAL A 55 4.84 -19.40 8.54
N TRP A 56 5.38 -19.55 9.75
CA TRP A 56 6.79 -19.27 10.05
C TRP A 56 7.80 -20.17 9.33
N SER A 57 7.36 -21.33 8.83
CA SER A 57 8.18 -22.22 8.00
C SER A 57 8.27 -21.76 6.54
N ASN A 58 7.29 -20.98 6.05
CA ASN A 58 7.28 -20.47 4.68
C ASN A 58 8.11 -19.19 4.52
N GLY A 59 8.14 -18.32 5.53
CA GLY A 59 8.95 -17.10 5.46
C GLY A 59 9.02 -16.33 6.77
N ARG A 60 10.24 -16.01 7.20
CA ARG A 60 10.55 -15.20 8.37
C ARG A 60 11.92 -14.52 8.21
N ILE A 61 12.20 -13.58 9.10
CA ILE A 61 13.50 -12.91 9.21
C ILE A 61 14.10 -13.31 10.57
N ASP A 62 15.25 -13.97 10.54
CA ASP A 62 16.00 -14.35 11.74
C ASP A 62 17.12 -13.31 11.99
N ILE A 63 17.16 -12.73 13.19
CA ILE A 63 18.12 -11.71 13.62
C ILE A 63 19.06 -12.33 14.66
N GLU A 64 20.36 -12.34 14.34
CA GLU A 64 21.39 -12.78 15.28
C GLU A 64 21.83 -11.62 16.17
N GLY A 65 21.99 -11.88 17.48
CA GLY A 65 22.57 -10.92 18.42
C GLY A 65 21.62 -9.86 18.99
N ASP A 66 20.40 -9.70 18.45
CA ASP A 66 19.40 -8.74 18.96
C ASP A 66 18.01 -9.37 19.13
N ASN A 67 17.77 -9.92 20.33
CA ASN A 67 16.50 -10.53 20.68
C ASN A 67 15.34 -9.52 20.78
N GLN A 68 15.62 -8.23 20.98
CA GLN A 68 14.57 -7.22 21.03
C GLN A 68 14.08 -6.91 19.61
N LEU A 69 15.01 -6.70 18.69
CA LEU A 69 14.70 -6.49 17.28
C LEU A 69 14.00 -7.71 16.67
N GLN A 70 14.45 -8.93 16.98
CA GLN A 70 13.78 -10.17 16.57
C GLN A 70 12.30 -10.18 17.00
N ARG A 71 12.00 -9.78 18.25
CA ARG A 71 10.62 -9.71 18.75
C ARG A 71 9.81 -8.68 17.99
N GLN A 72 10.37 -7.49 17.74
CA GLN A 72 9.68 -6.42 17.02
C GLN A 72 9.32 -6.84 15.59
N ILE A 73 10.25 -7.45 14.86
CA ILE A 73 10.01 -7.95 13.50
C ILE A 73 8.95 -9.05 13.49
N ASN A 74 9.05 -10.02 14.42
CA ASN A 74 8.06 -11.09 14.53
C ASN A 74 6.68 -10.54 14.87
N SER A 75 6.59 -9.52 15.74
CA SER A 75 5.33 -8.84 16.04
C SER A 75 4.76 -8.15 14.80
N ALA A 76 5.55 -7.38 14.05
CA ALA A 76 5.10 -6.72 12.83
C ALA A 76 4.55 -7.72 11.81
N PHE A 77 5.27 -8.82 11.56
CA PHE A 77 4.81 -9.90 10.68
C PHE A 77 3.55 -10.58 11.19
N TYR A 78 3.48 -10.87 12.50
CA TYR A 78 2.30 -11.45 13.12
C TYR A 78 1.06 -10.59 12.89
N TYR A 79 1.15 -9.27 13.09
CA TYR A 79 0.04 -8.35 12.88
C TYR A 79 -0.41 -8.29 11.42
N ILE A 80 0.53 -8.16 10.48
CA ILE A 80 0.21 -8.14 9.04
C ILE A 80 -0.45 -9.45 8.60
N LEU A 81 0.14 -10.59 8.94
CA LEU A 81 -0.33 -11.91 8.51
C LEU A 81 -1.64 -12.31 9.19
N SER A 82 -1.89 -11.85 10.42
CA SER A 82 -3.18 -12.05 11.09
C SER A 82 -4.32 -11.26 10.45
N SER A 83 -4.00 -10.17 9.74
CA SER A 83 -4.98 -9.35 9.01
C SER A 83 -5.21 -9.82 7.57
N LEU A 84 -4.46 -10.81 7.11
CA LEU A 84 -4.61 -11.39 5.77
C LEU A 84 -5.46 -12.66 5.81
N PRO A 85 -6.03 -13.09 4.66
CA PRO A 85 -6.74 -14.36 4.58
C PRO A 85 -5.83 -15.53 4.96
N PRO A 86 -6.37 -16.62 5.53
CA PRO A 86 -5.58 -17.80 5.83
C PRO A 86 -5.03 -18.43 4.54
N LEU A 87 -3.75 -18.86 4.52
CA LEU A 87 -3.13 -19.46 3.30
C LEU A 87 -3.84 -20.74 2.79
N SER A 88 -4.73 -21.32 3.61
CA SER A 88 -5.52 -22.50 3.27
C SER A 88 -6.79 -22.46 4.10
N THR A 89 -7.90 -22.72 3.45
CA THR A 89 -9.22 -22.73 4.09
C THR A 89 -10.07 -23.81 3.42
N LYS A 90 -10.85 -24.51 4.24
CA LYS A 90 -11.86 -25.47 3.76
C LYS A 90 -13.18 -24.79 3.38
N SER A 91 -13.33 -23.54 3.79
CA SER A 91 -14.44 -22.70 3.35
C SER A 91 -14.17 -22.23 1.93
N GLU A 92 -15.21 -22.08 1.12
CA GLU A 92 -15.15 -21.28 -0.11
C GLU A 92 -14.94 -19.82 0.30
N SER A 93 -13.72 -19.49 0.75
CA SER A 93 -13.44 -18.18 1.33
C SER A 93 -13.75 -17.10 0.31
N LYS A 94 -14.58 -16.16 0.75
CA LYS A 94 -14.93 -14.98 -0.02
C LYS A 94 -13.78 -14.00 -0.07
N GLN A 95 -13.96 -13.08 -1.01
CA GLN A 95 -13.18 -11.87 -1.27
C GLN A 95 -12.57 -11.25 0.00
N PHE A 96 -11.25 -11.06 -0.02
CA PHE A 96 -10.53 -10.22 0.94
C PHE A 96 -10.99 -8.76 0.84
N TYR A 97 -11.15 -8.07 1.97
CA TYR A 97 -11.74 -6.72 2.04
C TYR A 97 -10.73 -5.59 2.31
N GLY A 98 -9.46 -5.86 2.06
CA GLY A 98 -8.39 -4.87 2.20
C GLY A 98 -7.63 -5.00 3.50
N LEU A 99 -6.50 -4.30 3.55
CA LEU A 99 -5.56 -4.31 4.66
C LEU A 99 -5.44 -2.88 5.18
N SER A 100 -5.62 -2.69 6.49
CA SER A 100 -5.50 -1.39 7.13
C SER A 100 -4.07 -1.18 7.65
N PRO A 101 -3.53 0.06 7.66
CA PRO A 101 -2.27 0.34 8.36
C PRO A 101 -2.32 0.00 9.85
N GLY A 102 -3.51 0.05 10.47
CA GLY A 102 -3.71 -0.41 11.85
C GLY A 102 -3.67 -1.94 12.02
N THR A 103 -3.55 -2.71 10.93
CA THR A 103 -3.55 -4.19 10.88
C THR A 103 -4.79 -4.82 11.52
N LEU A 104 -4.71 -5.29 12.77
CA LEU A 104 -5.83 -5.82 13.54
C LEU A 104 -6.74 -4.67 14.03
N SER A 105 -7.09 -3.78 13.10
CA SER A 105 -7.91 -2.59 13.30
C SER A 105 -9.30 -2.98 13.78
N ARG A 106 -9.80 -2.26 14.78
CA ARG A 106 -11.11 -2.56 15.39
C ARG A 106 -12.27 -1.78 14.77
N GLY A 107 -11.98 -0.81 13.90
CA GLY A 107 -12.95 -0.07 13.08
C GLY A 107 -14.11 0.50 13.88
N GLY A 108 -13.83 0.98 15.10
CA GLY A 108 -14.86 1.34 16.08
C GLY A 108 -15.74 2.53 15.67
N HIS A 109 -16.77 2.79 16.46
CA HIS A 109 -17.78 3.83 16.18
C HIS A 109 -17.20 5.26 16.14
N SER A 110 -15.97 5.47 16.63
CA SER A 110 -15.28 6.76 16.61
C SER A 110 -14.12 6.79 15.62
N GLY A 111 -14.06 5.84 14.68
CA GLY A 111 -13.01 5.79 13.66
C GLY A 111 -11.66 5.33 14.20
N GLU A 112 -11.65 4.58 15.31
CA GLU A 112 -10.43 3.99 15.85
C GLU A 112 -9.72 3.12 14.79
N ASP A 113 -8.39 3.15 14.81
CA ASP A 113 -7.54 2.42 13.86
C ASP A 113 -7.88 2.71 12.39
N TYR A 114 -8.05 4.00 12.06
CA TYR A 114 -8.41 4.49 10.73
C TYR A 114 -9.70 3.87 10.16
N GLY A 115 -10.64 3.52 11.04
CA GLY A 115 -11.89 2.84 10.64
C GLY A 115 -11.70 1.44 10.05
N GLY A 116 -10.48 0.88 10.14
CA GLY A 116 -10.13 -0.33 9.40
C GLY A 116 -10.06 -0.14 7.88
N HIS A 117 -9.97 1.10 7.40
CA HIS A 117 -9.86 1.41 5.98
C HIS A 117 -8.49 1.02 5.43
N SER A 118 -8.44 0.76 4.12
CA SER A 118 -7.23 0.46 3.36
C SER A 118 -6.78 1.70 2.59
N PHE A 119 -5.51 2.06 2.79
CA PHE A 119 -4.81 3.20 2.22
C PHE A 119 -3.69 2.70 1.30
N TRP A 120 -2.95 3.63 0.68
CA TRP A 120 -1.71 3.35 -0.04
C TRP A 120 -0.63 2.68 0.84
N ASP A 121 -0.74 2.80 2.17
CA ASP A 121 0.02 2.06 3.19
C ASP A 121 0.17 0.58 2.83
N THR A 122 -0.96 0.01 2.39
CA THR A 122 -1.08 -1.39 1.96
C THR A 122 -0.07 -1.72 0.88
N GLU A 123 -0.08 -0.98 -0.22
CA GLU A 123 0.69 -1.28 -1.43
C GLU A 123 2.14 -0.78 -1.38
N THR A 124 2.39 0.29 -0.63
CA THR A 124 3.74 0.90 -0.58
C THR A 124 4.60 0.27 0.53
N TRP A 125 4.03 -0.03 1.70
CA TRP A 125 4.82 -0.35 2.89
C TRP A 125 4.64 -1.79 3.37
N MET A 126 3.43 -2.33 3.26
CA MET A 126 3.12 -3.68 3.75
C MET A 126 3.35 -4.72 2.65
N PHE A 127 2.87 -4.44 1.44
CA PHE A 127 2.89 -5.33 0.29
C PHE A 127 4.26 -5.90 -0.08
N PRO A 128 5.38 -5.14 -0.09
CA PRO A 128 6.67 -5.70 -0.51
C PRO A 128 7.11 -6.90 0.34
N SER A 129 6.92 -6.80 1.66
CA SER A 129 7.23 -7.90 2.58
C SER A 129 6.31 -9.10 2.38
N VAL A 130 5.01 -8.87 2.18
CA VAL A 130 4.04 -9.94 1.89
C VAL A 130 4.36 -10.61 0.57
N LEU A 131 4.72 -9.86 -0.47
CA LEU A 131 5.10 -10.40 -1.78
C LEU A 131 6.32 -11.31 -1.70
N LEU A 132 7.35 -10.89 -0.94
CA LEU A 132 8.60 -11.62 -0.84
C LEU A 132 8.41 -13.03 -0.24
N PHE A 133 7.58 -13.15 0.80
CA PHE A 133 7.41 -14.42 1.52
C PHE A 133 6.12 -15.17 1.17
N TYR A 134 5.07 -14.45 0.75
CA TYR A 134 3.72 -14.98 0.54
C TYR A 134 3.08 -14.40 -0.74
N PRO A 135 3.63 -14.68 -1.93
CA PRO A 135 3.13 -14.11 -3.19
C PRO A 135 1.64 -14.39 -3.45
N THR A 136 1.10 -15.53 -2.97
CA THR A 136 -0.34 -15.81 -3.05
C THR A 136 -1.17 -14.81 -2.24
N LEU A 137 -0.71 -14.40 -1.06
CA LEU A 137 -1.40 -13.36 -0.27
C LEU A 137 -1.22 -11.96 -0.88
N ALA A 138 -0.06 -11.68 -1.48
CA ALA A 138 0.12 -10.46 -2.25
C ALA A 138 -0.88 -10.38 -3.42
N LYS A 139 -1.14 -11.51 -4.10
CA LYS A 139 -2.21 -11.57 -5.10
C LYS A 139 -3.58 -11.26 -4.49
N GLU A 140 -3.91 -11.76 -3.31
CA GLU A 140 -5.18 -11.43 -2.63
C GLU A 140 -5.34 -9.92 -2.36
N ILE A 141 -4.26 -9.22 -2.00
CA ILE A 141 -4.25 -7.76 -1.84
C ILE A 141 -4.60 -7.06 -3.16
N LEU A 142 -4.00 -7.47 -4.27
CA LEU A 142 -4.33 -6.90 -5.59
C LEU A 142 -5.74 -7.29 -6.06
N SER A 143 -6.17 -8.53 -5.77
CA SER A 143 -7.52 -9.03 -6.08
C SER A 143 -8.59 -8.22 -5.35
N TYR A 144 -8.33 -7.77 -4.11
CA TYR A 144 -9.20 -6.81 -3.43
C TYR A 144 -9.40 -5.53 -4.26
N ARG A 145 -8.31 -4.90 -4.74
CA ARG A 145 -8.42 -3.70 -5.60
C ARG A 145 -9.17 -3.98 -6.91
N ILE A 146 -8.89 -5.09 -7.58
CA ILE A 146 -9.59 -5.52 -8.81
C ILE A 146 -11.09 -5.71 -8.58
N ALA A 147 -11.46 -6.27 -7.44
CA ALA A 147 -12.87 -6.50 -7.13
C ALA A 147 -13.64 -5.19 -6.86
N LEU A 148 -12.93 -4.08 -6.60
CA LEU A 148 -13.49 -2.73 -6.45
C LEU A 148 -13.49 -1.89 -7.74
N ARG A 149 -13.14 -2.47 -8.89
CA ARG A 149 -13.00 -1.78 -10.17
C ARG A 149 -14.18 -0.92 -10.58
N ASP A 150 -15.41 -1.36 -10.32
CA ASP A 150 -16.62 -0.61 -10.73
C ASP A 150 -16.75 0.70 -9.93
N SER A 151 -16.40 0.66 -8.64
CA SER A 151 -16.33 1.83 -7.78
C SER A 151 -15.18 2.77 -8.20
N ALA A 152 -14.01 2.23 -8.56
CA ALA A 152 -12.90 3.03 -9.06
C ALA A 152 -13.21 3.70 -10.41
N ALA A 153 -13.89 3.00 -11.32
CA ALA A 153 -14.36 3.55 -12.59
C ALA A 153 -15.47 4.59 -12.41
N TYR A 154 -16.37 4.40 -11.45
CA TYR A 154 -17.34 5.42 -11.06
C TYR A 154 -16.65 6.66 -10.50
N ASN A 155 -15.66 6.49 -9.62
CA ASN A 155 -14.92 7.58 -9.02
C ASN A 155 -14.12 8.39 -10.07
N ALA A 156 -13.50 7.74 -11.06
CA ALA A 156 -12.87 8.45 -12.17
C ALA A 156 -13.87 9.34 -12.92
N ARG A 157 -15.03 8.77 -13.30
CA ARG A 157 -16.10 9.51 -14.01
C ARG A 157 -16.68 10.66 -13.19
N LEU A 158 -16.82 10.49 -11.88
CA LEU A 158 -17.32 11.53 -10.97
C LEU A 158 -16.46 12.81 -11.03
N PHE A 159 -15.15 12.65 -11.25
CA PHE A 159 -14.19 13.74 -11.37
C PHE A 159 -13.86 14.11 -12.83
N GLY A 160 -14.61 13.58 -13.81
CA GLY A 160 -14.43 13.90 -15.23
C GLY A 160 -13.25 13.20 -15.90
N TYR A 161 -12.76 12.11 -15.31
CA TYR A 161 -11.63 11.32 -15.82
C TYR A 161 -12.08 9.95 -16.34
N GLU A 162 -11.18 9.28 -17.06
CA GLU A 162 -11.36 7.90 -17.52
C GLU A 162 -10.56 6.92 -16.63
N GLY A 163 -10.66 5.62 -16.92
CA GLY A 163 -9.88 4.62 -16.21
C GLY A 163 -10.42 4.30 -14.82
N TRP A 164 -9.55 3.73 -13.98
CA TRP A 164 -9.85 3.44 -12.58
C TRP A 164 -9.11 4.43 -11.70
N ARG A 165 -9.86 5.24 -10.95
CA ARG A 165 -9.34 6.13 -9.91
C ARG A 165 -9.72 5.55 -8.55
N PHE A 166 -8.77 4.92 -7.88
CA PHE A 166 -9.01 4.36 -6.55
C PHE A 166 -9.23 5.49 -5.52
N PRO A 167 -10.10 5.25 -4.52
CA PRO A 167 -10.31 6.22 -3.44
C PRO A 167 -9.08 6.32 -2.54
N TRP A 168 -8.91 7.44 -1.84
CA TRP A 168 -7.83 7.61 -0.86
C TRP A 168 -8.01 6.62 0.30
N GLU A 169 -9.19 6.64 0.92
CA GLU A 169 -9.60 5.63 1.89
C GLU A 169 -10.59 4.65 1.27
N SER A 170 -10.23 3.37 1.26
CA SER A 170 -11.07 2.30 0.74
C SER A 170 -11.57 1.38 1.85
N ALA A 171 -12.79 0.87 1.68
CA ALA A 171 -13.35 -0.16 2.55
C ALA A 171 -14.10 -1.20 1.71
N ARG A 172 -15.08 -1.88 2.32
CA ARG A 172 -15.82 -3.00 1.72
C ARG A 172 -16.39 -2.73 0.32
N THR A 173 -16.93 -1.54 0.06
CA THR A 173 -17.62 -1.22 -1.21
C THR A 173 -16.70 -0.60 -2.27
N GLY A 174 -15.50 -0.17 -1.87
CA GLY A 174 -14.61 0.62 -2.72
C GLY A 174 -15.09 2.03 -3.05
N VAL A 175 -16.23 2.46 -2.51
CA VAL A 175 -16.59 3.89 -2.48
C VAL A 175 -15.64 4.59 -1.53
N ASP A 176 -15.26 5.81 -1.87
CA ASP A 176 -14.40 6.62 -1.02
C ASP A 176 -15.05 6.88 0.35
N VAL A 177 -14.38 6.44 1.41
CA VAL A 177 -14.84 6.58 2.80
C VAL A 177 -14.02 7.61 3.58
N THR A 178 -13.22 8.43 2.90
CA THR A 178 -12.43 9.50 3.53
C THR A 178 -13.36 10.41 4.33
N PRO A 179 -13.08 10.65 5.62
CA PRO A 179 -13.92 11.47 6.48
C PRO A 179 -14.18 12.87 5.91
N ALA A 180 -15.41 13.35 6.07
CA ALA A 180 -15.81 14.67 5.55
C ALA A 180 -15.05 15.86 6.19
N CYS A 181 -14.36 15.64 7.32
CA CYS A 181 -13.50 16.64 7.94
C CYS A 181 -12.14 16.82 7.27
N CYS A 182 -11.73 15.87 6.43
CA CYS A 182 -10.45 15.86 5.71
C CYS A 182 -10.67 15.53 4.22
N PRO A 183 -11.49 16.31 3.48
CA PRO A 183 -11.88 15.97 2.13
C PRO A 183 -10.72 15.96 1.12
N GLU A 184 -9.57 16.54 1.45
CA GLU A 184 -8.44 16.73 0.55
C GLU A 184 -7.83 15.42 0.07
N GLY A 185 -7.74 14.41 0.94
CA GLY A 185 -7.28 13.06 0.54
C GLY A 185 -8.13 12.52 -0.60
N ARG A 186 -9.46 12.53 -0.42
CA ARG A 186 -10.43 12.14 -1.47
C ARG A 186 -10.33 12.98 -2.75
N LEU A 187 -10.05 14.27 -2.63
CA LEU A 187 -10.09 15.19 -3.77
C LEU A 187 -8.78 15.18 -4.57
N TYR A 188 -7.64 15.18 -3.90
CA TYR A 188 -6.36 15.55 -4.47
C TYR A 188 -5.26 14.50 -4.31
N GLU A 189 -5.37 13.57 -3.35
CA GLU A 189 -4.34 12.56 -3.07
C GLU A 189 -4.50 11.32 -3.96
N ILE A 190 -4.33 11.56 -5.26
CA ILE A 190 -4.63 10.58 -6.31
C ILE A 190 -3.49 9.60 -6.60
N HIS A 191 -2.33 9.78 -5.96
CA HIS A 191 -1.17 8.92 -6.19
C HIS A 191 -1.42 7.46 -5.80
N ILE A 192 -2.36 7.19 -4.88
CA ILE A 192 -2.83 5.84 -4.51
C ILE A 192 -3.17 4.96 -5.72
N THR A 193 -3.70 5.57 -6.79
CA THR A 193 -3.98 4.86 -8.03
C THR A 193 -2.69 4.35 -8.68
N GLY A 194 -1.64 5.18 -8.70
CA GLY A 194 -0.30 4.77 -9.12
C GLY A 194 0.38 3.81 -8.16
N ASP A 195 0.18 3.94 -6.85
CA ASP A 195 0.76 3.03 -5.84
C ASP A 195 0.28 1.60 -6.03
N ILE A 196 -1.02 1.43 -6.33
CA ILE A 196 -1.60 0.13 -6.67
C ILE A 196 -0.99 -0.45 -7.96
N ALA A 197 -0.81 0.37 -9.01
CA ALA A 197 -0.10 -0.08 -10.21
C ALA A 197 1.37 -0.41 -9.94
N PHE A 198 2.02 0.30 -9.02
CA PHE A 198 3.39 0.00 -8.63
C PHE A 198 3.50 -1.31 -7.85
N ALA A 199 2.57 -1.62 -6.96
CA ALA A 199 2.46 -2.95 -6.34
C ALA A 199 2.20 -4.05 -7.39
N ALA A 200 1.36 -3.79 -8.40
CA ALA A 200 1.18 -4.71 -9.52
C ALA A 200 2.49 -4.92 -10.32
N ARG A 201 3.29 -3.86 -10.53
CA ARG A 201 4.63 -3.97 -11.13
C ARG A 201 5.54 -4.86 -10.31
N GLN A 202 5.59 -4.66 -9.00
CA GLN A 202 6.39 -5.51 -8.09
C GLN A 202 5.94 -6.97 -8.17
N TYR A 203 4.62 -7.22 -8.12
CA TYR A 203 4.03 -8.56 -8.20
C TYR A 203 4.48 -9.31 -9.46
N ILE A 204 4.31 -8.72 -10.64
CA ILE A 204 4.67 -9.38 -11.89
C ILE A 204 6.18 -9.54 -12.04
N SER A 205 6.96 -8.62 -11.49
CA SER A 205 8.43 -8.71 -11.52
C SER A 205 8.95 -9.86 -10.66
N ALA A 206 8.31 -10.10 -9.51
CA ALA A 206 8.70 -11.17 -8.59
C ALA A 206 8.17 -12.56 -9.01
N THR A 207 6.98 -12.63 -9.62
CA THR A 207 6.27 -13.90 -9.85
C THR A 207 6.20 -14.34 -11.31
N ASN A 208 6.29 -13.40 -12.26
CA ASN A 208 5.99 -13.64 -13.67
C ASN A 208 4.61 -14.31 -13.90
N ASP A 209 3.62 -14.01 -13.07
CA ASP A 209 2.27 -14.61 -13.12
C ASP A 209 1.46 -14.10 -14.33
N GLN A 210 1.65 -14.77 -15.47
CA GLN A 210 0.92 -14.45 -16.70
C GLN A 210 -0.55 -14.84 -16.63
N ASN A 211 -0.92 -15.84 -15.81
CA ASN A 211 -2.33 -16.21 -15.66
C ASN A 211 -3.10 -15.07 -15.00
N TRP A 212 -2.52 -14.45 -13.96
CA TRP A 212 -3.11 -13.29 -13.32
C TRP A 212 -3.30 -12.12 -14.31
N LEU A 213 -2.29 -11.86 -15.15
CA LEU A 213 -2.35 -10.83 -16.17
C LEU A 213 -3.44 -11.07 -17.22
N LEU A 214 -3.55 -12.30 -17.74
CA LEU A 214 -4.40 -12.64 -18.87
C LEU A 214 -5.84 -13.02 -18.48
N ASN A 215 -6.01 -13.67 -17.33
CA ASN A 215 -7.26 -14.36 -16.97
C ASN A 215 -7.86 -13.89 -15.64
N GLU A 216 -7.09 -13.20 -14.78
CA GLU A 216 -7.57 -12.74 -13.45
C GLU A 216 -7.64 -11.20 -13.35
N LEU A 217 -7.83 -10.51 -14.47
CA LEU A 217 -7.97 -9.05 -14.57
C LEU A 217 -6.75 -8.23 -14.12
N GLY A 218 -5.58 -8.85 -13.87
CA GLY A 218 -4.35 -8.13 -13.56
C GLY A 218 -3.91 -7.17 -14.67
N GLY A 219 -4.06 -7.59 -15.93
CA GLY A 219 -3.83 -6.73 -17.09
C GLY A 219 -4.82 -5.57 -17.19
N GLU A 220 -6.07 -5.76 -16.74
CA GLU A 220 -7.09 -4.70 -16.73
C GLU A 220 -6.79 -3.66 -15.66
N LEU A 221 -6.38 -4.08 -14.46
CA LEU A 221 -5.95 -3.19 -13.38
C LEU A 221 -4.85 -2.23 -13.86
N ILE A 222 -3.83 -2.77 -14.52
CA ILE A 222 -2.68 -2.02 -15.02
C ILE A 222 -3.12 -1.06 -16.13
N TYR A 223 -3.90 -1.54 -17.09
CA TYR A 223 -4.35 -0.70 -18.22
C TYR A 223 -5.27 0.44 -17.78
N GLU A 224 -6.29 0.15 -16.96
CA GLU A 224 -7.28 1.16 -16.55
C GLU A 224 -6.68 2.19 -15.57
N THR A 225 -5.64 1.81 -14.83
CA THR A 225 -4.82 2.77 -14.07
C THR A 225 -4.02 3.70 -15.00
N ALA A 226 -3.36 3.15 -16.02
CA ALA A 226 -2.67 3.97 -17.03
C ALA A 226 -3.63 4.87 -17.81
N ARG A 227 -4.86 4.39 -18.07
CA ARG A 227 -5.93 5.17 -18.70
C ARG A 227 -6.34 6.36 -17.85
N PHE A 228 -6.43 6.19 -16.53
CA PHE A 228 -6.66 7.30 -15.61
C PHE A 228 -5.59 8.37 -15.76
N TRP A 229 -4.31 8.01 -15.65
CA TRP A 229 -3.20 8.95 -15.82
C TRP A 229 -3.16 9.61 -17.20
N GLY A 230 -3.46 8.85 -18.26
CA GLY A 230 -3.56 9.36 -19.63
C GLY A 230 -4.69 10.38 -19.84
N SER A 231 -5.75 10.30 -19.04
CA SER A 231 -6.85 11.28 -19.01
C SER A 231 -6.59 12.46 -18.05
N ARG A 232 -5.74 12.26 -17.03
CA ARG A 232 -5.46 13.21 -15.96
C ARG A 232 -4.41 14.25 -16.33
N ALA A 233 -3.42 13.86 -17.13
CA ALA A 233 -2.32 14.73 -17.55
C ALA A 233 -2.79 15.75 -18.63
N ILE A 234 -2.35 16.99 -18.48
CA ILE A 234 -2.62 18.08 -19.43
C ILE A 234 -1.32 18.52 -20.11
N TYR A 235 -1.39 18.98 -21.36
CA TYR A 235 -0.21 19.47 -22.06
C TYR A 235 -0.07 20.99 -21.90
N ASN A 236 1.11 21.44 -21.47
CA ASN A 236 1.44 22.85 -21.37
C ASN A 236 2.23 23.29 -22.61
N ASN A 237 1.60 24.13 -23.44
CA ASN A 237 2.20 24.58 -24.70
C ASN A 237 3.44 25.46 -24.53
N GLU A 238 3.53 26.20 -23.43
CA GLU A 238 4.67 27.10 -23.17
C GLU A 238 5.90 26.29 -22.75
N ARG A 239 5.71 25.32 -21.85
CA ARG A 239 6.79 24.44 -21.37
C ARG A 239 7.10 23.29 -22.33
N LYS A 240 6.17 22.97 -23.24
CA LYS A 240 6.22 21.79 -24.13
C LYS A 240 6.37 20.47 -23.36
N GLN A 241 5.69 20.39 -22.22
CA GLN A 241 5.69 19.24 -21.32
C GLN A 241 4.27 19.00 -20.80
N TYR A 242 4.03 17.78 -20.32
CA TYR A 242 2.80 17.44 -19.62
C TYR A 242 2.88 17.81 -18.15
N GLU A 243 1.73 18.12 -17.57
CA GLU A 243 1.58 18.50 -16.17
C GLU A 243 0.45 17.71 -15.51
N ILE A 244 0.58 17.49 -14.21
CA ILE A 244 -0.50 17.03 -13.35
C ILE A 244 -0.69 18.11 -12.28
N LEU A 245 -1.74 18.90 -12.47
CA LEU A 245 -2.06 20.05 -11.60
C LEU A 245 -3.02 19.65 -10.49
N ALA A 246 -3.07 20.41 -9.40
CA ALA A 246 -4.01 20.23 -8.28
C ALA A 246 -4.04 18.80 -7.73
N VAL A 247 -2.93 18.41 -7.10
CA VAL A 247 -2.75 17.14 -6.39
C VAL A 247 -2.23 17.38 -4.99
N LEU A 248 -2.53 16.50 -4.05
CA LEU A 248 -1.87 16.45 -2.76
C LEU A 248 -0.77 15.37 -2.89
N PRO A 249 0.50 15.72 -2.64
CA PRO A 249 1.58 14.76 -2.70
C PRO A 249 1.60 13.93 -1.38
N PRO A 250 2.43 12.88 -1.25
CA PRO A 250 2.57 12.15 0.01
C PRO A 250 2.81 13.04 1.24
N ASP A 251 3.50 14.18 1.09
CA ASP A 251 3.47 15.21 2.11
C ASP A 251 2.08 15.88 2.23
N GLU A 252 1.23 15.36 3.10
CA GLU A 252 -0.11 15.94 3.33
C GLU A 252 -0.07 17.34 4.00
N ASP A 253 1.06 17.79 4.56
CA ASP A 253 1.20 19.16 5.06
C ASP A 253 1.30 20.18 3.89
N ALA A 254 1.48 19.71 2.65
CA ALA A 254 1.47 20.49 1.41
C ALA A 254 0.06 21.00 1.00
N TYR A 255 -0.83 21.18 1.96
CA TYR A 255 -2.20 21.66 1.84
C TYR A 255 -2.36 22.94 0.99
N PRO A 256 -3.52 23.14 0.32
CA PRO A 256 -4.60 22.17 0.07
C PRO A 256 -4.33 21.24 -1.12
N PHE A 257 -3.52 21.72 -2.07
CA PHE A 257 -3.06 21.00 -3.23
C PHE A 257 -1.87 21.77 -3.83
N LYS A 258 -1.08 21.07 -4.63
CA LYS A 258 0.10 21.57 -5.35
C LYS A 258 0.02 21.15 -6.81
N ASN A 259 0.86 21.78 -7.62
CA ASN A 259 1.03 21.42 -9.02
C ASN A 259 2.32 20.66 -9.21
N ASN A 260 2.30 19.66 -10.09
CA ASN A 260 3.49 18.93 -10.51
C ASN A 260 4.26 18.34 -9.32
N SER A 261 3.55 17.67 -8.41
CA SER A 261 4.17 16.83 -7.39
C SER A 261 5.09 15.82 -8.06
N VAL A 262 6.35 15.81 -7.63
CA VAL A 262 7.39 14.98 -8.26
C VAL A 262 7.09 13.49 -8.06
N TYR A 263 6.63 13.09 -6.86
CA TYR A 263 6.18 11.72 -6.60
C TYR A 263 4.99 11.32 -7.46
N THR A 264 3.95 12.18 -7.49
CA THR A 264 2.74 11.90 -8.27
C THR A 264 3.04 11.78 -9.77
N ASN A 265 3.90 12.65 -10.30
CA ASN A 265 4.31 12.59 -11.70
C ASN A 265 5.16 11.35 -12.00
N ALA A 266 6.06 10.96 -11.09
CA ALA A 266 6.88 9.77 -11.24
C ALA A 266 6.01 8.52 -11.31
N ILE A 267 5.10 8.35 -10.35
CA ILE A 267 4.26 7.15 -10.27
C ILE A 267 3.23 7.08 -11.40
N ALA A 268 2.74 8.23 -11.89
CA ALA A 268 1.92 8.31 -13.09
C ALA A 268 2.68 7.83 -14.34
N SER A 269 3.92 8.29 -14.52
CA SER A 269 4.79 7.85 -15.62
C SER A 269 5.07 6.34 -15.54
N LEU A 270 5.45 5.84 -14.37
CA LEU A 270 5.71 4.41 -14.16
C LEU A 270 4.47 3.54 -14.43
N SER A 271 3.27 4.01 -14.06
CA SER A 271 2.02 3.31 -14.33
C SER A 271 1.76 3.14 -15.83
N ILE A 272 2.00 4.20 -16.62
CA ILE A 272 1.85 4.14 -18.08
C ILE A 272 2.91 3.25 -18.72
N GLN A 273 4.17 3.36 -18.27
CA GLN A 273 5.25 2.50 -18.75
C GLN A 273 4.97 1.02 -18.46
N LEU A 274 4.42 0.71 -17.29
CA LEU A 274 3.97 -0.64 -16.94
C LEU A 274 2.90 -1.14 -17.90
N ALA A 275 1.88 -0.32 -18.22
CA ALA A 275 0.86 -0.69 -19.18
C ALA A 275 1.44 -0.95 -20.58
N ASN A 276 2.43 -0.17 -21.02
CA ASN A 276 3.16 -0.44 -22.26
C ASN A 276 3.88 -1.80 -22.23
N TYR A 277 4.58 -2.11 -21.14
CA TYR A 277 5.23 -3.41 -20.98
C TYR A 277 4.22 -4.57 -21.04
N VAL A 278 3.13 -4.48 -20.26
CA VAL A 278 2.09 -5.52 -20.19
C VAL A 278 1.27 -5.63 -21.47
N SER A 279 1.18 -4.57 -22.28
CA SER A 279 0.46 -4.59 -23.55
C SER A 279 1.02 -5.60 -24.55
N CYS A 280 2.35 -5.84 -24.51
CA CYS A 280 3.01 -6.85 -25.33
C CYS A 280 2.59 -8.28 -24.93
N ILE A 281 2.29 -8.51 -23.64
CA ILE A 281 1.89 -9.80 -23.10
C ILE A 281 0.39 -10.04 -23.34
N THR A 282 -0.42 -9.01 -23.10
CA THR A 282 -1.89 -9.06 -23.19
C THR A 282 -2.42 -8.81 -24.61
N ASN A 283 -1.53 -8.55 -25.58
CA ASN A 283 -1.86 -8.19 -26.96
C ASN A 283 -2.88 -7.03 -27.05
N ARG A 284 -2.69 -6.01 -26.20
CA ARG A 284 -3.52 -4.80 -26.13
C ARG A 284 -2.79 -3.64 -26.80
N THR A 285 -3.54 -2.70 -27.38
CA THR A 285 -2.95 -1.47 -27.94
C THR A 285 -2.90 -0.38 -26.88
N ILE A 286 -1.76 0.31 -26.77
CA ILE A 286 -1.61 1.51 -25.95
C ILE A 286 -1.72 2.77 -26.83
N PRO A 287 -2.54 3.77 -26.45
CA PRO A 287 -2.58 5.06 -27.14
C PRO A 287 -1.19 5.71 -27.18
N PRO A 288 -0.67 6.12 -28.35
CA PRO A 288 0.67 6.74 -28.45
C PRO A 288 0.84 7.98 -27.56
N LYS A 289 -0.24 8.75 -27.36
CA LYS A 289 -0.27 9.90 -26.44
C LYS A 289 0.13 9.51 -25.01
N TRP A 290 -0.19 8.31 -24.54
CA TRP A 290 0.18 7.90 -23.18
C TRP A 290 1.70 7.78 -23.05
N LEU A 291 2.38 7.20 -24.04
CA LEU A 291 3.84 7.09 -24.04
C LEU A 291 4.51 8.47 -24.11
N ASP A 292 3.90 9.40 -24.86
CA ASP A 292 4.33 10.79 -24.91
C ASP A 292 4.18 11.47 -23.53
N ILE A 293 3.04 11.28 -22.86
CA ILE A 293 2.83 11.73 -21.47
C ILE A 293 3.91 11.18 -20.55
N ALA A 294 4.10 9.85 -20.52
CA ALA A 294 5.05 9.21 -19.61
C ALA A 294 6.49 9.70 -19.79
N SER A 295 6.87 10.04 -21.04
CA SER A 295 8.22 10.49 -21.38
C SER A 295 8.43 12.00 -21.16
N ASN A 296 7.35 12.79 -21.19
CA ASN A 296 7.42 14.25 -21.22
C ASN A 296 6.63 14.94 -20.08
N LEU A 297 6.37 14.25 -18.96
CA LEU A 297 5.89 14.89 -17.73
C LEU A 297 6.94 15.84 -17.16
N TYR A 298 6.49 16.97 -16.59
CA TYR A 298 7.35 17.93 -15.94
C TYR A 298 7.75 17.45 -14.54
N PHE A 299 9.05 17.48 -14.23
CA PHE A 299 9.59 17.19 -12.91
C PHE A 299 10.34 18.42 -12.40
N PRO A 300 9.85 19.11 -11.36
CA PRO A 300 10.52 20.30 -10.86
C PRO A 300 11.87 19.89 -10.23
N PHE A 301 12.96 20.48 -10.71
CA PHE A 301 14.33 20.12 -10.36
C PHE A 301 15.19 21.37 -10.20
N ASP A 302 15.93 21.45 -9.10
CA ASP A 302 16.88 22.54 -8.86
C ASP A 302 18.28 22.13 -9.35
N ASN A 303 18.70 22.71 -10.47
CA ASN A 303 20.01 22.45 -11.06
C ASN A 303 21.20 22.89 -10.17
N SER A 304 20.99 23.83 -9.25
CA SER A 304 22.07 24.35 -8.41
C SER A 304 22.43 23.40 -7.27
N THR A 305 21.41 22.77 -6.68
CA THR A 305 21.54 21.77 -5.61
C THR A 305 21.49 20.33 -6.13
N LYS A 306 21.17 20.14 -7.42
CA LYS A 306 20.94 18.84 -8.06
C LYS A 306 19.94 18.00 -7.26
N THR A 307 18.83 18.61 -6.90
CA THR A 307 17.79 18.04 -6.01
C THR A 307 16.44 18.16 -6.71
N TYR A 308 15.61 17.13 -6.62
CA TYR A 308 14.21 17.24 -7.03
C TYR A 308 13.43 18.11 -6.05
N LEU A 309 12.60 19.01 -6.56
CA LEU A 309 11.68 19.77 -5.75
C LEU A 309 10.39 18.95 -5.58
N GLU A 310 9.82 18.94 -4.38
CA GLU A 310 8.64 18.12 -4.07
C GLU A 310 7.44 18.44 -4.97
N TYR A 311 7.26 19.71 -5.27
CA TYR A 311 6.26 20.21 -6.19
C TYR A 311 6.73 21.54 -6.82
N GLU A 312 5.99 22.04 -7.81
CA GLU A 312 6.33 23.30 -8.46
C GLU A 312 6.30 24.47 -7.48
N GLY A 313 7.45 25.13 -7.29
CA GLY A 313 7.61 26.25 -6.36
C GLY A 313 7.97 25.83 -4.93
N PHE A 314 8.30 24.57 -4.66
CA PHE A 314 8.80 24.13 -3.35
C PHE A 314 10.06 24.92 -2.93
N ASN A 315 10.17 25.21 -1.63
CA ASN A 315 11.30 25.94 -1.06
C ASN A 315 12.04 25.11 -0.01
N LEU A 316 13.21 24.59 -0.40
CA LEU A 316 14.08 23.74 0.43
C LEU A 316 14.56 24.38 1.76
N LYS A 317 14.39 25.69 1.98
CA LYS A 317 14.91 26.38 3.18
C LYS A 317 13.87 26.67 4.25
N HIS A 318 12.59 26.66 3.90
CA HIS A 318 11.55 27.26 4.74
C HIS A 318 10.28 26.40 4.85
N THR A 319 10.32 25.18 4.32
CA THR A 319 9.19 24.25 4.36
C THR A 319 9.53 23.06 5.23
N THR A 320 8.69 22.81 6.23
CA THR A 320 8.67 21.54 6.96
C THR A 320 7.69 20.61 6.26
N ILE A 321 8.03 19.33 6.14
CA ILE A 321 7.21 18.30 5.48
C ILE A 321 6.78 17.24 6.50
N LYS A 322 5.62 16.63 6.27
CA LYS A 322 5.03 15.60 7.13
C LYS A 322 5.82 14.29 7.10
N GLN A 323 6.17 13.82 5.90
CA GLN A 323 6.66 12.45 5.66
C GLN A 323 7.48 12.33 4.37
N ALA A 324 8.01 11.14 4.12
CA ALA A 324 8.73 10.84 2.88
C ALA A 324 7.89 11.16 1.63
N ASP A 325 8.47 11.93 0.71
CA ASP A 325 7.88 12.29 -0.58
C ASP A 325 8.92 12.16 -1.71
N VAL A 326 9.84 13.12 -1.81
CA VAL A 326 10.91 13.12 -2.83
C VAL A 326 11.83 11.91 -2.67
N VAL A 327 12.12 11.53 -1.43
CA VAL A 327 12.99 10.38 -1.16
C VAL A 327 12.38 9.06 -1.64
N LEU A 328 11.05 9.01 -1.86
CA LEU A 328 10.38 7.85 -2.43
C LEU A 328 10.74 7.60 -3.91
N LEU A 329 11.26 8.63 -4.61
CA LEU A 329 11.78 8.45 -5.97
C LEU A 329 13.01 7.53 -5.97
N GLY A 330 13.89 7.67 -4.98
CA GLY A 330 15.04 6.79 -4.82
C GLY A 330 14.60 5.37 -4.52
N PHE A 331 13.93 5.18 -3.38
CA PHE A 331 13.30 3.92 -2.97
C PHE A 331 11.91 4.22 -2.38
N PRO A 332 10.83 3.52 -2.80
CA PRO A 332 10.86 2.28 -3.56
C PRO A 332 10.75 2.44 -5.08
N LEU A 333 10.47 3.66 -5.61
CA LEU A 333 10.15 3.80 -7.04
C LEU A 333 11.31 3.47 -7.98
N MET A 334 12.55 3.53 -7.48
CA MET A 334 13.77 3.34 -8.27
C MET A 334 13.76 4.21 -9.54
N TRP A 335 13.31 5.45 -9.38
CA TRP A 335 13.22 6.41 -10.47
C TRP A 335 14.63 6.68 -11.02
N PRO A 336 14.83 6.73 -12.35
CA PRO A 336 16.15 6.94 -12.92
C PRO A 336 16.77 8.28 -12.48
N MET A 337 17.86 8.20 -11.71
CA MET A 337 18.64 9.34 -11.23
C MET A 337 20.09 8.91 -10.96
N SER A 338 21.01 9.87 -10.80
CA SER A 338 22.37 9.56 -10.36
C SER A 338 22.44 9.38 -8.84
N ASP A 339 23.47 8.68 -8.37
CA ASP A 339 23.76 8.54 -6.93
C ASP A 339 23.93 9.91 -6.26
N GLU A 340 24.50 10.90 -6.97
CA GLU A 340 24.62 12.28 -6.48
C GLU A 340 23.25 12.93 -6.25
N VAL A 341 22.31 12.81 -7.20
CA VAL A 341 20.96 13.38 -7.03
C VAL A 341 20.24 12.67 -5.88
N ARG A 342 20.32 11.34 -5.83
CA ARG A 342 19.74 10.55 -4.75
C ARG A 342 20.27 10.96 -3.38
N GLN A 343 21.59 11.11 -3.25
CA GLN A 343 22.22 11.56 -2.02
C GLN A 343 21.76 12.97 -1.63
N ASN A 344 21.69 13.88 -2.60
CA ASN A 344 21.24 15.25 -2.35
C ASN A 344 19.77 15.31 -1.93
N ASP A 345 18.89 14.53 -2.55
CA ASP A 345 17.49 14.43 -2.15
C ASP A 345 17.37 13.93 -0.70
N LEU A 346 18.07 12.86 -0.32
CA LEU A 346 18.07 12.34 1.05
C LEU A 346 18.55 13.41 2.05
N LEU A 347 19.69 14.05 1.78
CA LEU A 347 20.27 15.05 2.68
C LEU A 347 19.44 16.34 2.75
N ALA A 348 18.77 16.72 1.67
CA ALA A 348 17.96 17.93 1.62
C ALA A 348 16.65 17.77 2.39
N TYR A 349 15.97 16.63 2.28
CA TYR A 349 14.63 16.44 2.86
C TYR A 349 14.65 15.84 4.28
N GLU A 350 15.70 15.13 4.69
CA GLU A 350 15.80 14.60 6.05
C GLU A 350 15.58 15.68 7.13
N PRO A 351 16.28 16.83 7.12
CA PRO A 351 16.09 17.86 8.15
C PRO A 351 14.77 18.63 8.02
N LEU A 352 14.09 18.54 6.87
CA LEU A 352 12.78 19.18 6.65
C LEU A 352 11.63 18.32 7.18
N THR A 353 11.87 17.01 7.35
CA THR A 353 10.86 16.05 7.80
C THR A 353 10.62 16.22 9.30
N ARG A 354 9.38 16.52 9.70
CA ARG A 354 9.04 16.66 11.11
C ARG A 354 9.10 15.32 11.86
N ALA A 355 9.62 15.36 13.09
CA ALA A 355 9.84 14.17 13.90
C ALA A 355 8.54 13.49 14.39
N ASP A 356 7.42 14.22 14.44
CA ASP A 356 6.10 13.71 14.83
C ASP A 356 5.24 13.27 13.62
N GLY A 357 5.86 13.18 12.43
CA GLY A 357 5.26 12.58 11.25
C GLY A 357 5.20 11.05 11.32
N PRO A 358 4.61 10.39 10.31
CA PRO A 358 4.54 8.93 10.23
C PRO A 358 5.91 8.25 10.26
N ALA A 359 6.06 7.30 11.19
CA ALA A 359 7.31 6.60 11.49
C ALA A 359 7.88 5.84 10.28
N MET A 360 7.03 5.40 9.35
CA MET A 360 7.44 4.70 8.13
C MET A 360 8.43 5.50 7.27
N THR A 361 8.36 6.84 7.32
CA THR A 361 9.29 7.75 6.63
C THR A 361 10.75 7.38 6.81
N TRP A 362 11.16 7.09 8.04
CA TRP A 362 12.56 6.85 8.39
C TRP A 362 13.11 5.57 7.78
N SER A 363 12.25 4.57 7.54
CA SER A 363 12.66 3.34 6.84
C SER A 363 13.10 3.62 5.40
N MET A 364 12.50 4.62 4.71
CA MET A 364 12.91 4.99 3.34
C MET A 364 14.27 5.69 3.33
N TYR A 365 14.52 6.58 4.30
CA TYR A 365 15.84 7.19 4.46
C TYR A 365 16.90 6.14 4.79
N SER A 366 16.61 5.24 5.74
CA SER A 366 17.53 4.16 6.12
C SER A 366 17.91 3.29 4.91
N ILE A 367 16.94 2.88 4.09
CA ILE A 367 17.19 2.14 2.85
C ILE A 367 17.99 2.98 1.85
N GLY A 368 17.61 4.23 1.63
CA GLY A 368 18.29 5.13 0.70
C GLY A 368 19.77 5.33 1.04
N PHE A 369 20.12 5.56 2.32
CA PHE A 369 21.51 5.66 2.76
C PHE A 369 22.24 4.31 2.69
N THR A 370 21.55 3.19 2.94
CA THR A 370 22.11 1.85 2.75
C THR A 370 22.54 1.61 1.29
N GLU A 371 21.71 1.99 0.32
CA GLU A 371 22.02 1.84 -1.11
C GLU A 371 23.20 2.71 -1.56
N LEU A 372 23.45 3.82 -0.88
CA LEU A 372 24.61 4.71 -1.11
C LEU A 372 25.86 4.30 -0.33
N GLY A 373 25.79 3.23 0.49
CA GLY A 373 26.90 2.74 1.31
C GLY A 373 27.17 3.53 2.59
N ASP A 374 26.27 4.44 2.99
CA ASP A 374 26.35 5.16 4.27
C ASP A 374 25.64 4.36 5.38
N TYR A 375 26.26 3.25 5.77
CA TYR A 375 25.69 2.31 6.74
C TYR A 375 25.56 2.88 8.15
N ASP A 376 26.41 3.82 8.54
CA ASP A 376 26.35 4.48 9.85
C ASP A 376 25.09 5.35 9.94
N LYS A 377 24.81 6.14 8.90
CA LYS A 377 23.59 6.94 8.82
C LYS A 377 22.35 6.06 8.71
N ALA A 378 22.42 5.00 7.93
CA ALA A 378 21.32 4.05 7.78
C ALA A 378 20.95 3.35 9.10
N ASP A 379 21.94 2.91 9.89
CA ASP A 379 21.72 2.27 11.20
C ASP A 379 21.13 3.27 12.20
N GLN A 380 21.58 4.53 12.20
CA GLN A 380 21.00 5.57 13.05
C GLN A 380 19.50 5.76 12.79
N LEU A 381 19.07 5.70 11.53
CA LEU A 381 17.66 5.90 11.13
C LEU A 381 16.81 4.64 11.26
N PHE A 382 17.45 3.46 11.26
CA PHE A 382 16.77 2.18 11.43
C PHE A 382 16.35 1.92 12.88
N ARG A 383 17.18 2.34 13.84
CA ARG A 383 16.97 2.18 15.29
C ARG A 383 16.00 3.21 15.84
#